data_AF-A0A3D2S9F0-F1
#
_entry.id   AF-A0A3D2S9F0-F1
#
_cell.length_a   1.000
_cell.length_b   1.000
_cell.length_c   1.000
_cell.angle_alpha   90.00
_cell.angle_beta   90.00
_cell.angle_gamma   90.00
#
_symmetry.space_group_name_H-M   'P 1'
#
loop_
_entity.id
_entity.type
_entity.pdbx_description
1 polymer ?
#
loop_
_entity_poly.entity_id
_entity_poly.type
_entity_poly.pdbx_seq_one_letter_code
_entity_poly.pdbx_strand_id
1 'polypeptide(L)' 'KSMGGISIVTSKSIGLDSAGNVYASGDYWETADFDPGPDTSNLTSLGSTDIFITKLDSAG' A
#
# COMPACT_ATOMS: atom_id res chain seq x y z
N LYS A 1 7.59 8.11 7.41
CA LYS A 1 6.25 8.42 6.88
C LYS A 1 5.45 7.11 6.93
N SER A 2 4.16 7.14 7.24
CA SER A 2 3.30 5.97 7.10
C SER A 2 2.84 5.87 5.64
N MET A 3 2.67 4.65 5.11
CA MET A 3 1.85 4.47 3.90
C MET A 3 0.47 5.07 4.17
N GLY A 4 0.11 6.12 3.44
CA GLY A 4 -1.11 6.89 3.71
C GLY A 4 -1.10 8.23 2.99
N GLY A 5 -1.73 8.26 1.82
CA GLY A 5 -2.19 9.48 1.14
C GLY A 5 -3.66 9.78 1.49
N ILE A 6 -4.24 10.79 0.85
CA ILE A 6 -5.59 11.38 1.09
C ILE A 6 -6.77 10.36 0.99
N SER A 7 -6.50 9.10 0.65
CA SER A 7 -7.49 8.04 0.43
C SER A 7 -7.50 7.00 1.55
N ILE A 8 -8.71 6.60 1.99
CA ILE A 8 -8.87 5.55 3.02
C ILE A 8 -8.40 4.21 2.42
N VAL A 9 -7.20 3.79 2.82
CA VAL A 9 -6.69 2.44 2.57
C VAL A 9 -7.30 1.52 3.62
N THR A 10 -8.16 0.59 3.20
CA THR A 10 -8.69 -0.41 4.15
C THR A 10 -7.81 -1.64 4.10
N SER A 11 -6.91 -1.79 5.08
CA SER A 11 -6.07 -2.97 5.22
C SER A 11 -6.91 -4.20 5.53
N LYS A 12 -6.85 -5.23 4.67
CA LYS A 12 -7.55 -6.50 4.88
C LYS A 12 -6.66 -7.59 5.46
N SER A 13 -5.36 -7.56 5.18
CA SER A 13 -4.40 -8.52 5.72
C SER A 13 -2.99 -7.94 5.69
N ILE A 14 -2.22 -8.26 6.74
CA ILE A 14 -0.78 -8.02 6.84
C ILE A 14 -0.09 -9.33 7.22
N GLY A 15 0.98 -9.68 6.49
CA GLY A 15 1.77 -10.89 6.71
C GLY A 15 3.26 -10.62 6.57
N LEU A 16 4.07 -11.50 7.15
CA LEU A 16 5.53 -11.47 7.09
C LEU A 16 6.04 -12.75 6.44
N ASP A 17 7.06 -12.66 5.60
CA ASP A 17 7.83 -13.84 5.20
C ASP A 17 9.03 -14.09 6.13
N SER A 18 9.69 -15.24 5.96
CA SER A 18 10.85 -15.64 6.78
C SER A 18 12.07 -14.74 6.60
N ALA A 19 12.09 -13.86 5.58
CA ALA A 19 13.13 -12.87 5.35
C ALA A 19 12.77 -11.50 5.97
N GLY A 20 11.60 -11.38 6.61
CA GLY A 20 11.13 -10.14 7.23
C GLY A 20 10.48 -9.17 6.26
N ASN A 21 10.17 -9.58 5.02
CA ASN A 21 9.39 -8.72 4.12
C ASN A 21 7.94 -8.68 4.58
N VAL A 22 7.34 -7.49 4.52
CA VAL A 22 5.95 -7.25 4.87
C VAL A 22 5.11 -7.29 3.61
N TYR A 23 4.03 -8.08 3.64
CA TYR A 23 3.01 -8.08 2.61
C TYR A 23 1.76 -7.47 3.19
N ALA A 24 1.24 -6.43 2.55
CA ALA A 24 -0.02 -5.81 2.92
C ALA A 24 -0.98 -5.85 1.73
N SER A 25 -2.25 -6.08 2.03
CA SER A 25 -3.30 -6.07 1.01
C SER A 25 -4.52 -5.35 1.54
N GLY A 26 -5.31 -4.82 0.61
CA GLY A 26 -6.50 -4.07 0.95
C GLY A 26 -7.16 -3.47 -0.27
N ASP A 27 -8.09 -2.58 0.01
CA ASP A 27 -8.78 -1.81 -1.02
C ASP A 27 -8.38 -0.34 -0.92
N TYR A 28 -8.33 0.33 -2.07
CA TYR A 28 -8.14 1.77 -2.15
C TYR A 28 -9.13 2.38 -3.16
N TRP A 29 -9.46 3.65 -2.96
CA TRP A 29 -10.30 4.45 -3.85
C TRP A 29 -9.55 5.75 -4.16
N GLU A 30 -9.84 6.37 -5.31
CA GLU A 30 -9.13 7.55 -5.81
C GLU A 30 -7.61 7.30 -5.95
N THR A 31 -6.78 8.25 -5.52
CA THR A 31 -5.31 8.16 -5.63
C THR A 31 -4.72 7.87 -4.25
N ALA A 32 -3.90 6.83 -4.16
CA ALA A 32 -3.18 6.47 -2.95
C ALA A 32 -1.67 6.38 -3.24
N ASP A 33 -0.87 6.79 -2.26
CA ASP A 33 0.59 6.70 -2.30
C ASP A 33 1.04 5.34 -1.74
N PHE A 34 1.70 4.56 -2.58
CA PHE A 34 2.24 3.24 -2.27
C PHE A 34 3.76 3.28 -2.04
N ASP A 35 4.37 4.46 -1.94
CA ASP A 35 5.76 4.60 -1.50
C ASP A 35 5.86 4.67 0.03
N PRO A 36 6.54 3.73 0.69
CA PRO A 36 6.87 3.84 2.11
C PRO A 36 7.99 4.86 2.40
N GLY A 37 8.73 5.27 1.36
CA GLY A 37 9.88 6.17 1.39
C GLY A 37 9.55 7.67 1.43
N PRO A 38 10.54 8.53 1.15
CA PRO A 38 10.34 9.97 1.08
C PRO A 38 9.70 10.44 -0.24
N ASP A 39 9.77 9.62 -1.29
CA ASP A 39 9.25 9.90 -2.62
C ASP A 39 7.72 9.66 -2.65
N THR A 40 7.16 9.50 -3.85
CA THR A 40 5.72 9.27 -4.05
C THR A 40 5.53 8.26 -5.17
N SER A 41 4.73 7.23 -4.91
CA SER A 41 4.32 6.23 -5.89
C SER A 41 2.79 6.15 -5.91
N ASN A 42 2.18 7.10 -6.61
CA ASN A 42 0.74 7.23 -6.65
C ASN A 42 0.11 6.22 -7.62
N LEU A 43 -0.86 5.46 -7.14
CA LEU A 43 -1.77 4.68 -7.97
C LEU A 43 -3.18 5.28 -7.88
N THR A 44 -3.80 5.49 -9.03
CA THR A 44 -5.18 5.97 -9.13
C THR A 44 -6.08 4.81 -9.54
N SER A 45 -7.14 4.57 -8.76
CA SER A 45 -8.12 3.53 -9.08
C SER A 45 -8.84 3.86 -10.39
N LEU A 46 -9.04 2.85 -11.25
CA LEU A 46 -9.74 3.02 -12.53
C LEU A 46 -11.27 2.94 -12.40
N GLY A 47 -11.77 2.65 -11.19
CA GLY A 47 -13.19 2.60 -10.84
C GLY A 47 -13.46 3.20 -9.45
N SER A 48 -14.50 2.71 -8.74
CA SER A 48 -14.79 3.19 -7.38
C SER A 48 -13.81 2.67 -6.34
N THR A 49 -13.32 1.45 -6.52
CA THR A 49 -12.45 0.76 -5.56
C THR A 49 -11.66 -0.30 -6.29
N ASP A 50 -10.34 -0.28 -6.11
CA ASP A 50 -9.43 -1.30 -6.63
C ASP A 50 -8.73 -2.02 -5.47
N ILE A 51 -8.30 -3.24 -5.72
CA ILE A 51 -7.50 -4.02 -4.77
C ILE A 51 -6.01 -3.69 -4.93
N PHE A 52 -5.27 -3.75 -3.83
CA PHE A 52 -3.81 -3.72 -3.87
C PHE A 52 -3.20 -4.89 -3.11
N ILE A 53 -2.02 -5.29 -3.55
CA ILE A 53 -1.08 -6.12 -2.81
C ILE A 53 0.26 -5.40 -2.91
N THR A 54 0.82 -5.00 -1.78
CA THR A 54 2.18 -4.46 -1.70
C THR A 54 3.09 -5.43 -0.97
N LYS A 55 4.34 -5.45 -1.40
CA LYS A 55 5.46 -6.10 -0.70
C LYS A 55 6.45 -5.00 -0.36
N LEU A 56 6.77 -4.90 0.92
CA LEU A 56 7.77 -3.99 1.46
C LEU A 56 8.90 -4.84 1.99
N ASP A 57 10.13 -4.48 1.66
CA ASP A 57 11.31 -5.07 2.30
C ASP A 57 11.84 -4.13 3.40
N SER A 58 12.97 -4.45 4.02
CA SER A 58 13.54 -3.63 5.09
C SER A 58 13.96 -2.21 4.64
N ALA A 59 14.08 -1.97 3.33
CA ALA A 59 14.43 -0.68 2.76
C ALA A 59 13.20 0.19 2.43
N GLY A 60 12.00 -0.39 2.45
CA GLY A 60 10.78 0.26 2.00
C GLY A 60 10.42 -0.19 0.60
#